data_AF-A0A2V8H1P6-F1
#
_entry.id   AF-A0A2V8H1P6-F1
#
_cell.length_a   1.000
_cell.length_b   1.000
_cell.length_c   1.000
_cell.angle_alpha   90.00
_cell.angle_beta   90.00
_cell.angle_gamma   90.00
#
_symmetry.space_group_name_H-M   'P 1'
#
loop_
_entity.id
_entity.type
_entity.pdbx_description
1 polymer ?
#
loop_
_entity_poly.entity_id
_entity_poly.type
_entity_poly.pdbx_seq_one_letter_code
_entity_poly.pdbx_strand_id
1 'polypeptide(L)'
;MRRTTMNLFQFQRRTSLALCFLALAGIVYGQAQQGAQFEPQVGQAGKDVVWVPTPQELVNKMLDLAKVTPQDYLIDLGSGDGRTVITAAKRGVRAL
;
A
#
# COMPACT_ATOMS: atom_id res chain seq x y z
N MET A 1 -19.58 55.18 13.48
CA MET A 1 -20.28 54.27 12.55
C MET A 1 -19.32 53.43 11.66
N ARG A 2 -18.16 52.96 12.16
CA ARG A 2 -17.16 52.16 11.39
C ARG A 2 -16.89 50.74 11.93
N ARG A 3 -17.50 50.34 13.04
CA ARG A 3 -17.24 49.02 13.68
C ARG A 3 -17.98 47.86 13.00
N THR A 4 -19.14 48.12 12.37
CA THR A 4 -19.99 47.08 11.78
C THR A 4 -19.39 46.47 10.51
N THR A 5 -18.68 47.26 9.71
CA THR A 5 -18.04 46.80 8.47
C THR A 5 -16.82 45.92 8.73
N MET A 6 -16.00 46.23 9.75
CA MET A 6 -14.84 45.40 10.12
C MET A 6 -15.22 43.97 10.55
N ASN A 7 -16.35 43.80 11.26
CA ASN A 7 -16.84 42.48 11.64
C ASN A 7 -17.33 41.66 10.45
N LEU A 8 -17.91 42.30 9.43
CA LEU A 8 -18.37 41.63 8.21
C LEU A 8 -17.20 41.14 7.36
N PHE A 9 -16.14 41.95 7.21
CA PHE A 9 -14.91 41.52 6.52
C PHE A 9 -14.17 40.41 7.27
N GLN A 10 -14.12 40.46 8.61
CA GLN A 10 -13.53 39.38 9.41
C GLN A 10 -14.36 38.10 9.35
N PHE A 11 -15.68 38.21 9.31
CA PHE A 11 -16.60 37.07 9.15
C PHE A 11 -16.42 36.42 7.76
N GLN A 12 -16.42 37.22 6.69
CA GLN A 12 -16.16 36.76 5.32
C GLN A 12 -14.78 36.10 5.18
N ARG A 13 -13.72 36.66 5.79
CA ARG A 13 -12.39 36.06 5.73
C ARG A 13 -12.31 34.72 6.45
N ARG A 14 -13.00 34.58 7.60
CA ARG A 14 -13.06 33.32 8.37
C ARG A 14 -13.84 32.24 7.62
N THR A 15 -14.96 32.59 6.99
CA THR A 15 -15.74 31.63 6.20
C THR A 15 -14.99 31.20 4.94
N SER A 16 -14.31 32.12 4.23
CA SER A 16 -13.46 31.78 3.09
C SER A 16 -12.29 30.87 3.48
N LEU A 17 -11.61 31.14 4.59
CA LEU A 17 -10.53 30.28 5.09
C LEU A 17 -11.03 28.88 5.47
N ALA A 18 -12.19 28.79 6.14
CA ALA A 18 -12.79 27.51 6.50
C ALA A 18 -13.19 26.69 5.26
N LEU A 19 -13.76 27.34 4.24
CA LEU A 19 -14.09 26.72 2.95
C LEU A 19 -12.85 26.23 2.20
N CYS A 20 -11.78 27.03 2.16
CA CYS A 20 -10.51 26.60 1.57
C CYS A 20 -9.91 25.41 2.33
N PHE A 21 -9.98 25.40 3.66
CA PHE A 21 -9.46 24.29 4.47
C PHE A 21 -10.26 22.99 4.26
N LEU A 22 -11.59 23.09 4.18
CA LEU A 22 -12.47 21.97 3.85
C LEU A 22 -12.22 21.41 2.44
N ALA A 23 -12.03 22.30 1.45
CA ALA A 23 -11.73 21.90 0.08
C ALA A 23 -10.35 21.21 -0.02
N LEU A 24 -9.33 21.74 0.66
CA LEU A 24 -7.99 21.17 0.67
C LEU A 24 -7.97 19.79 1.35
N ALA A 25 -8.69 19.63 2.46
CA ALA A 25 -8.85 18.35 3.11
C ALA A 25 -9.50 17.31 2.18
N GLY A 26 -10.57 17.68 1.47
CA GLY A 26 -11.23 16.80 0.50
C GLY A 26 -10.31 16.30 -0.61
N ILE A 27 -9.41 17.16 -1.12
CA ILE A 27 -8.41 16.77 -2.11
C ILE A 27 -7.41 15.76 -1.52
N VAL A 28 -6.90 15.99 -0.31
CA VAL A 28 -5.97 15.08 0.38
C VAL A 28 -6.59 13.70 0.62
N TYR A 29 -7.85 13.64 1.05
CA TYR A 29 -8.56 12.37 1.24
C TYR A 29 -8.79 11.63 -0.10
N GLY A 30 -9.14 12.35 -1.17
CA GLY A 30 -9.34 11.77 -2.49
C GLY A 30 -8.08 11.17 -3.13
N GLN A 31 -6.89 11.70 -2.80
CA GLN A 31 -5.61 11.16 -3.26
C GLN A 31 -5.21 9.88 -2.52
N ALA A 32 -5.67 9.65 -1.29
CA ALA A 32 -5.31 8.47 -0.51
C ALA A 32 -6.01 7.18 -0.97
N GLN A 33 -7.10 7.27 -1.74
CA GLN A 33 -7.89 6.12 -2.19
C GLN A 33 -7.58 5.66 -3.63
N GLN A 34 -6.58 6.24 -4.29
CA GLN A 34 -6.20 5.85 -5.65
C GLN A 34 -5.30 4.61 -5.64
N GLY A 35 -5.92 3.46 -5.44
CA GLY A 35 -5.31 2.15 -5.60
C GLY A 35 -6.19 1.09 -4.96
N ALA A 36 -7.02 0.41 -5.75
CA ALA A 36 -7.58 -0.85 -5.29
C ALA A 36 -6.39 -1.76 -4.95
N GLN A 37 -6.32 -2.23 -3.70
CA GLN A 37 -5.26 -3.14 -3.27
C GLN A 37 -5.29 -4.37 -4.19
N PHE A 38 -4.20 -4.59 -4.93
CA PHE A 38 -4.13 -5.70 -5.87
C PHE A 38 -4.03 -7.01 -5.09
N GLU A 39 -5.09 -7.82 -5.15
CA GLU A 39 -5.08 -9.18 -4.64
C GLU A 39 -5.12 -10.18 -5.81
N PRO A 40 -4.12 -11.05 -5.95
CA PRO A 40 -4.11 -12.04 -7.01
C PRO A 40 -5.22 -13.09 -6.78
N GLN A 41 -5.90 -13.46 -7.86
CA GLN A 41 -6.98 -14.46 -7.83
C GLN A 41 -6.61 -15.69 -8.65
N VAL A 42 -7.03 -16.86 -8.17
CA VAL A 42 -6.80 -18.12 -8.87
C VAL A 42 -7.61 -18.13 -10.17
N GLY A 43 -6.95 -18.46 -11.28
CA GLY A 43 -7.62 -18.57 -12.59
C GLY A 43 -7.94 -17.23 -13.26
N GLN A 44 -7.19 -16.16 -12.94
CA GLN A 44 -7.37 -14.86 -13.58
C GLN A 44 -7.30 -14.95 -15.12
N ALA A 45 -8.38 -14.56 -15.79
CA ALA A 45 -8.48 -14.60 -17.25
C ALA A 45 -7.46 -13.65 -17.91
N GLY A 46 -6.92 -14.04 -19.06
CA GLY A 46 -5.98 -13.22 -19.84
C GLY A 46 -4.51 -13.35 -19.43
N LYS A 47 -4.16 -14.30 -18.56
CA LYS A 47 -2.78 -14.67 -18.24
C LYS A 47 -2.43 -16.00 -18.87
N ASP A 48 -1.25 -16.10 -19.48
CA ASP A 48 -0.76 -17.34 -20.11
C ASP A 48 -0.61 -18.50 -19.12
N VAL A 49 -0.55 -18.20 -17.82
CA VAL A 49 -0.36 -19.17 -16.73
C VAL A 49 -1.25 -18.82 -15.54
N VAL A 50 -1.92 -19.84 -14.98
CA VAL A 50 -2.74 -19.72 -13.77
C VAL A 50 -1.87 -19.36 -12.57
N TRP A 51 -2.32 -18.38 -11.78
CA TRP A 51 -1.74 -18.13 -10.47
C TRP A 51 -2.36 -19.07 -9.43
N VAL A 52 -1.53 -19.85 -8.73
CA VAL A 52 -1.91 -20.70 -7.60
C VAL A 52 -0.90 -20.48 -6.47
N PRO A 53 -1.32 -20.08 -5.27
CA PRO A 53 -0.39 -19.82 -4.19
C PRO A 53 0.19 -21.10 -3.60
N THR A 54 1.51 -21.11 -3.38
CA THR A 54 2.18 -22.17 -2.60
C THR A 54 1.72 -22.13 -1.14
N PRO A 55 1.24 -23.24 -0.53
CA PRO A 55 0.85 -23.25 0.88
C PRO A 55 1.95 -22.72 1.82
N GLN A 56 1.58 -21.95 2.84
CA GLN A 56 2.58 -21.31 3.73
C GLN A 56 3.49 -22.32 4.43
N GLU A 57 2.96 -23.46 4.86
CA GLU A 57 3.76 -24.54 5.47
C GLU A 57 4.83 -25.09 4.52
N LEU A 58 4.51 -25.17 3.23
CA LEU A 58 5.47 -25.60 2.22
C LEU A 58 6.56 -24.55 1.99
N VAL A 59 6.20 -23.25 1.96
CA VAL A 59 7.18 -22.15 1.91
C VAL A 59 8.15 -22.24 3.11
N ASN A 60 7.62 -22.40 4.32
CA ASN A 60 8.44 -22.55 5.52
C ASN A 60 9.41 -23.73 5.39
N LYS A 61 8.90 -24.89 4.96
CA LYS A 61 9.69 -26.11 4.80
C LYS A 61 10.78 -25.96 3.72
N MET A 62 10.47 -25.31 2.60
CA MET A 62 11.46 -25.05 1.54
C MET A 62 12.63 -24.21 2.06
N LEU A 63 12.34 -23.13 2.79
CA LEU A 63 13.39 -22.27 3.36
C LEU A 63 14.20 -22.99 4.45
N ASP A 64 13.56 -23.86 5.25
CA ASP A 64 14.25 -24.71 6.24
C ASP A 64 15.19 -25.72 5.57
N LEU A 65 14.72 -26.39 4.52
CA LEU A 65 15.50 -27.38 3.77
C LEU A 65 16.69 -26.74 3.04
N ALA A 66 16.48 -25.54 2.50
CA ALA A 66 17.55 -24.75 1.87
C ALA A 66 18.56 -24.19 2.88
N LYS A 67 18.23 -24.22 4.19
CA LYS A 67 19.06 -23.67 5.28
C LYS A 67 19.47 -22.21 5.03
N VAL A 68 18.51 -21.41 4.55
CA VAL A 68 18.78 -20.01 4.23
C VAL A 68 19.28 -19.24 5.44
N THR A 69 20.21 -18.34 5.20
CA THR A 69 20.90 -17.50 6.18
C THR A 69 20.84 -16.04 5.76
N PRO A 70 21.08 -15.09 6.67
CA PRO A 70 21.18 -13.67 6.32
C PRO A 70 22.31 -13.32 5.32
N GLN A 71 23.23 -14.25 5.07
CA GLN A 71 24.31 -14.09 4.10
C GLN A 71 23.85 -14.39 2.66
N ASP A 72 22.67 -15.01 2.50
CA ASP A 72 22.15 -15.39 1.20
C ASP A 72 21.38 -14.26 0.51
N TYR A 73 21.31 -14.37 -0.81
CA TYR A 73 20.47 -13.54 -1.66
C TYR A 73 19.43 -14.41 -2.37
N LEU A 74 18.15 -14.17 -2.08
CA LEU A 74 17.03 -14.94 -2.64
C LEU A 74 16.33 -14.12 -3.75
N ILE A 75 16.14 -14.74 -4.90
CA ILE A 75 15.34 -14.18 -6.00
C ILE A 75 14.14 -15.13 -6.22
N ASP A 76 12.93 -14.60 -6.08
CA ASP A 76 11.68 -15.33 -6.33
C ASP A 76 11.16 -15.02 -7.74
N LEU A 77 11.41 -15.94 -8.68
CA LEU A 77 10.97 -15.76 -10.08
C LEU A 77 9.46 -16.00 -10.19
N GLY A 78 8.72 -14.90 -10.19
CA GLY A 78 7.26 -14.94 -10.24
C GLY A 78 6.62 -14.93 -8.85
N SER A 79 7.02 -13.97 -8.02
CA SER A 79 6.69 -13.93 -6.59
C SER A 79 5.20 -13.85 -6.25
N GLY A 80 4.34 -13.54 -7.22
CA GLY A 80 2.89 -13.57 -7.03
C GLY A 80 2.42 -12.60 -5.95
N ASP A 81 1.89 -13.14 -4.84
CA ASP A 81 1.50 -12.36 -3.65
C ASP A 81 2.69 -12.03 -2.71
N GLY A 82 3.91 -12.42 -3.10
CA GLY A 82 5.14 -12.15 -2.39
C GLY A 82 5.38 -13.05 -1.18
N ARG A 83 4.56 -14.09 -0.93
CA ARG A 83 4.66 -14.86 0.31
C ARG A 83 6.05 -15.45 0.56
N THR A 84 6.73 -15.95 -0.47
CA THR A 84 8.06 -16.57 -0.34
C THR A 84 9.12 -15.53 -0.05
N VAL A 85 9.22 -14.48 -0.88
CA VAL A 85 10.19 -13.38 -0.70
C VAL A 85 10.00 -12.67 0.65
N ILE A 86 8.75 -12.43 1.07
CA ILE A 86 8.44 -11.83 2.37
C ILE A 86 8.84 -12.77 3.51
N THR A 87 8.57 -14.08 3.40
CA THR A 87 8.95 -15.05 4.44
C THR A 87 10.48 -15.13 4.56
N ALA A 88 11.21 -15.13 3.44
CA ALA A 88 12.67 -15.10 3.44
C ALA A 88 13.22 -13.80 4.05
N ALA A 89 12.67 -12.65 3.66
CA ALA A 89 13.05 -11.35 4.22
C ALA A 89 12.83 -11.28 5.73
N LYS A 90 11.71 -11.84 6.24
CA LYS A 90 11.45 -11.96 7.69
C LYS A 90 12.48 -12.83 8.42
N ARG A 91 13.18 -13.73 7.74
CA ARG A 91 14.30 -14.53 8.28
C ARG A 91 15.65 -13.82 8.19
N GLY A 92 15.68 -12.56 7.74
CA GLY A 92 16.90 -11.75 7.60
C GLY A 92 17.63 -11.94 6.28
N VAL A 93 17.09 -12.74 5.35
CA VAL A 93 17.65 -12.93 4.01
C VAL A 93 17.41 -11.68 3.18
N ARG A 94 18.39 -11.27 2.37
CA ARG A 94 18.14 -10.23 1.36
C ARG A 94 17.36 -10.86 0.20
N ALA A 95 16.11 -10.45 0.00
CA ALA A 95 15.20 -11.12 -0.93
C ALA A 95 14.52 -10.13 -1.90
N LEU A 96 14.37 -10.55 -3.17
CA LEU A 96 13.63 -9.85 -4.24
C LEU A 96 12.58 -10.74 -4.88
#